data_AF-A0A021VQM4-F1
#
_entry.id   AF-A0A021VQM4-F1
#
_cell.length_a   1.000
_cell.length_b   1.000
_cell.length_c   1.000
_cell.angle_alpha   90.00
_cell.angle_beta   90.00
_cell.angle_gamma   90.00
#
_symmetry.space_group_name_H-M   'P 1'
#
loop_
_entity.id
_entity.type
_entity.pdbx_description
1 polymer ?
#
loop_
_entity_poly.entity_id
_entity_poly.type
_entity_poly.pdbx_seq_one_letter_code
_entity_poly.pdbx_strand_id
1 'polypeptide(L)'
;MSVRRGRATVRTTGQVPRSALVRAVRAAGYEVGEEEQWFSRDRTVWRDLAVAVAVLLVLGLALEVSGLTGLADRAGGLASSGSLLLVVVLGLAAGFSTCMALVGGLVLAVSARHAEQHPGGSARERMRPHVAFNLGRLGGFAVLGGLTGALGSALTLSGHMVAVLMVAVSVVMVGLGVRLTGLSPRLSRSTAVTLPAGMTKGLEGTDGSYSDRRAALLGAGTFLLPCGFTQAVQVYALSTGDPLQASAIMTLFALGTMPGLLGVGGLAALARGAFATRFFRFAGVAVLAFAAVNVSGALGILAPGLVAPATAASGGGAATSGAPGAASGPVSANVTLTEDLQTVRTTQVGTGYEPYEAVVVAGVPIRWEIDSVAISCAASLWAPDLGIEPQVLQPGLNVIELVLDEPGTYSYSCGMGMYWGAITVVPAED
;
A
#
# COMPACT_ATOMS: atom_id res chain seq x y z
N MET A 1 41.81 11.22 -4.49
CA MET A 1 41.05 10.28 -5.35
C MET A 1 40.49 9.17 -4.50
N SER A 2 39.21 8.78 -4.66
CA SER A 2 38.66 7.59 -3.99
C SER A 2 38.67 6.43 -4.99
N VAL A 3 39.69 5.57 -4.91
CA VAL A 3 39.89 4.43 -5.83
C VAL A 3 38.68 3.47 -5.80
N ARG A 4 37.99 3.35 -4.67
CA ARG A 4 36.77 2.52 -4.55
C ARG A 4 35.52 3.08 -5.24
N ARG A 5 35.47 4.37 -5.56
CA ARG A 5 34.26 5.02 -6.10
C ARG A 5 34.43 5.57 -7.52
N GLY A 6 35.61 5.41 -8.14
CA GLY A 6 35.90 5.95 -9.47
C GLY A 6 35.75 7.48 -9.57
N ARG A 7 35.89 8.21 -8.45
CA ARG A 7 35.66 9.66 -8.38
C ARG A 7 36.89 10.41 -7.88
N ALA A 8 37.18 11.55 -8.53
CA ALA A 8 38.22 12.51 -8.16
C ALA A 8 37.57 13.89 -7.92
N THR A 9 37.72 14.43 -6.71
CA THR A 9 37.28 15.79 -6.39
C THR A 9 38.45 16.75 -6.60
N VAL A 10 38.29 17.71 -7.50
CA VAL A 10 39.29 18.76 -7.77
C VAL A 10 38.87 20.02 -7.03
N ARG A 11 39.72 20.52 -6.12
CA ARG A 11 39.53 21.81 -5.43
C ARG A 11 40.57 22.80 -5.94
N THR A 12 40.13 23.97 -6.38
CA THR A 12 41.03 25.05 -6.83
C THR A 12 41.06 26.17 -5.80
N THR A 13 42.25 26.67 -5.50
CA THR A 13 42.47 27.78 -4.56
C THR A 13 42.34 29.16 -5.22
N GLY A 14 42.12 29.22 -6.54
CA GLY A 14 41.89 30.45 -7.30
C GLY A 14 40.72 30.34 -8.27
N GLN A 15 40.31 31.47 -8.87
CA GLN A 15 39.27 31.52 -9.90
C GLN A 15 39.82 30.98 -11.22
N VAL A 16 39.58 29.69 -11.48
CA VAL A 16 39.89 29.05 -12.76
C VAL A 16 38.63 29.02 -13.62
N PRO A 17 38.68 29.43 -14.90
CA PRO A 17 37.53 29.34 -15.79
C PRO A 17 37.05 27.90 -15.91
N ARG A 18 35.74 27.65 -15.70
CA ARG A 18 35.14 26.30 -15.72
C ARG A 18 35.44 25.55 -17.02
N SER A 19 35.51 26.25 -18.15
CA SER A 19 35.81 25.68 -19.48
C SER A 19 37.26 25.18 -19.61
N ALA A 20 38.21 25.75 -18.87
CA ALA A 20 39.59 25.29 -18.82
C ALA A 20 39.71 24.03 -17.95
N LEU A 21 39.03 24.02 -16.80
CA LEU A 21 38.91 22.84 -15.92
C LEU A 21 38.28 21.65 -16.63
N VAL A 22 37.16 21.86 -17.33
CA VAL A 22 36.47 20.79 -18.08
C VAL A 22 37.36 20.19 -19.16
N ARG A 23 38.11 21.03 -19.89
CA ARG A 23 39.07 20.54 -20.90
C ARG A 23 40.19 19.73 -20.28
N ALA A 24 40.78 20.20 -19.19
CA ALA A 24 41.85 19.49 -18.49
C ALA A 24 41.38 18.14 -17.93
N VAL A 25 40.17 18.08 -17.36
CA VAL A 25 39.57 16.85 -16.83
C VAL A 25 39.28 15.85 -17.94
N ARG A 26 38.73 16.30 -19.08
CA ARG A 26 38.51 15.45 -20.26
C ARG A 26 39.80 14.95 -20.89
N ALA A 27 40.82 15.79 -20.98
CA ALA A 27 42.14 15.40 -21.49
C ALA A 27 42.80 14.32 -20.61
N ALA A 28 42.50 14.30 -19.31
CA ALA A 28 42.95 13.27 -18.38
C ALA A 28 42.11 11.97 -18.44
N GLY A 29 41.16 11.84 -19.37
CA GLY A 29 40.31 10.66 -19.51
C GLY A 29 39.13 10.59 -18.53
N TYR A 30 38.80 11.68 -17.85
CA TYR A 30 37.69 11.77 -16.91
C TYR A 30 36.53 12.60 -17.47
N GLU A 31 35.29 12.26 -17.09
CA GLU A 31 34.13 13.12 -17.34
C GLU A 31 33.82 13.99 -16.12
N VAL A 32 33.34 15.21 -16.40
CA VAL A 32 32.95 16.15 -15.35
C VAL A 32 31.56 15.77 -14.84
N GLY A 33 31.52 15.06 -13.71
CA GLY A 33 30.30 14.84 -12.96
C GLY A 33 29.89 16.09 -12.18
N GLU A 34 28.60 16.39 -12.12
CA GLU A 34 28.08 17.40 -11.20
C GLU A 34 28.03 16.86 -9.77
N GLU A 35 28.26 17.72 -8.78
CA GLU A 35 28.14 17.37 -7.38
C GLU A 35 26.71 16.87 -7.10
N GLU A 36 26.58 15.65 -6.57
CA GLU A 36 25.29 15.01 -6.37
C GLU A 36 24.48 15.74 -5.28
N GLN A 37 23.61 16.66 -5.69
CA GLN A 37 22.69 17.37 -4.80
C GLN A 37 21.63 16.40 -4.25
N TRP A 38 21.39 16.49 -2.93
CA TRP A 38 20.38 15.68 -2.24
C TRP A 38 18.94 16.07 -2.60
N PHE A 39 18.71 17.36 -2.84
CA PHE A 39 17.42 17.91 -3.23
C PHE A 39 17.53 18.68 -4.54
N SER A 40 16.50 18.57 -5.39
CA SER A 40 16.38 19.37 -6.61
C SER A 40 16.20 20.84 -6.26
N ARG A 41 16.99 21.72 -6.89
CA ARG A 41 16.84 23.18 -6.83
C ARG A 41 15.88 23.74 -7.89
N ASP A 42 15.31 22.88 -8.73
CA ASP A 42 14.42 23.28 -9.80
C ASP A 42 13.03 23.65 -9.25
N ARG A 43 12.64 24.93 -9.39
CA ARG A 43 11.33 25.43 -8.95
C ARG A 43 10.16 24.71 -9.63
N THR A 44 10.35 24.19 -10.85
CA THR A 44 9.29 23.45 -11.55
C THR A 44 8.98 22.12 -10.88
N VAL A 45 9.99 21.45 -10.31
CA VAL A 45 9.80 20.22 -9.53
C VAL A 45 8.95 20.50 -8.30
N TRP A 46 9.34 21.51 -7.50
CA TRP A 46 8.60 21.87 -6.29
C TRP A 46 7.18 22.33 -6.57
N ARG A 47 6.95 23.09 -7.65
CA ARG A 47 5.61 23.48 -8.07
C ARG A 47 4.74 22.28 -8.45
N ASP A 48 5.28 21.37 -9.26
CA ASP A 48 4.54 20.18 -9.69
C ASP A 48 4.22 19.26 -8.50
N LEU A 49 5.11 19.15 -7.51
CA LEU A 49 4.85 18.44 -6.26
C LEU A 49 3.75 19.11 -5.44
N ALA A 50 3.79 20.43 -5.27
CA ALA A 50 2.76 21.16 -4.53
C ALA A 50 1.38 21.01 -5.19
N VAL A 51 1.31 21.10 -6.52
CA VAL A 51 0.07 20.86 -7.28
C VAL A 51 -0.41 19.42 -7.08
N ALA A 52 0.49 18.43 -7.16
CA ALA A 52 0.11 17.04 -6.96
C ALA A 52 -0.45 16.78 -5.56
N VAL A 53 0.16 17.34 -4.51
CA VAL A 53 -0.35 17.25 -3.13
C VAL A 53 -1.73 17.91 -3.02
N ALA A 54 -1.90 19.12 -3.56
CA ALA A 54 -3.17 19.83 -3.52
C ALA A 54 -4.29 19.04 -4.24
N VAL A 55 -4.00 18.48 -5.41
CA VAL A 55 -4.96 17.64 -6.16
C VAL A 55 -5.35 16.40 -5.36
N LEU A 56 -4.39 15.72 -4.73
CA LEU A 56 -4.69 14.55 -3.90
C LEU A 56 -5.54 14.89 -2.68
N LEU A 57 -5.27 16.01 -2.01
CA LEU A 57 -6.07 16.48 -0.88
C LEU A 57 -7.50 16.83 -1.29
N VAL A 58 -7.66 17.59 -2.38
CA VAL A 58 -8.99 17.96 -2.90
C VAL A 58 -9.76 16.71 -3.34
N LEU A 59 -9.10 15.75 -3.98
CA LEU A 59 -9.74 14.50 -4.38
C LEU A 59 -10.19 13.68 -3.17
N GLY A 60 -9.35 13.58 -2.13
CA GLY A 60 -9.70 12.90 -0.87
C GLY A 60 -10.92 13.53 -0.19
N LEU A 61 -10.89 14.85 0.00
CA LEU A 61 -12.01 15.62 0.55
C LEU A 61 -13.28 15.48 -0.28
N ALA A 62 -13.18 15.54 -1.61
CA ALA A 62 -14.34 15.38 -2.49
C ALA A 62 -14.96 13.98 -2.38
N LEU A 63 -14.14 12.93 -2.26
CA LEU A 63 -14.62 11.56 -2.06
C LEU A 63 -15.33 11.41 -0.72
N GLU A 64 -14.79 11.96 0.36
CA GLU A 64 -15.43 11.98 1.69
C GLU A 64 -16.77 12.71 1.68
N VAL A 65 -16.83 13.91 1.09
CA VAL A 65 -18.06 14.73 1.03
C VAL A 65 -19.12 14.12 0.12
N SER A 66 -18.73 13.39 -0.93
CA SER A 66 -19.65 12.78 -1.90
C SER A 66 -20.37 11.54 -1.38
N GLY A 67 -19.95 10.97 -0.24
CA GLY A 67 -20.52 9.73 0.30
C GLY A 67 -20.28 8.48 -0.56
N LEU A 68 -19.47 8.58 -1.62
CA LEU A 68 -19.09 7.44 -2.48
C LEU A 68 -18.29 6.38 -1.72
N THR A 69 -17.60 6.76 -0.64
CA THR A 69 -16.91 5.83 0.27
C THR A 69 -17.89 4.81 0.85
N GLY A 70 -19.05 5.25 1.34
CA GLY A 70 -20.10 4.37 1.85
C GLY A 70 -20.81 3.51 0.80
N LEU A 71 -20.70 3.84 -0.51
CA LEU A 71 -21.17 2.97 -1.60
C LEU A 71 -20.10 1.92 -1.99
N ALA A 72 -18.83 2.29 -1.95
CA ALA A 72 -17.71 1.35 -2.12
C ALA A 72 -17.71 0.30 -1.00
N ASP A 73 -18.04 0.70 0.23
CA ASP A 73 -18.15 -0.17 1.39
C ASP A 73 -19.31 -1.17 1.22
N ARG A 74 -20.50 -0.70 0.83
CA ARG A 74 -21.67 -1.56 0.56
C ARG A 74 -21.47 -2.48 -0.66
N ALA A 75 -20.76 -2.03 -1.69
CA ALA A 75 -20.34 -2.89 -2.79
C ALA A 75 -19.32 -3.95 -2.33
N GLY A 76 -18.45 -3.59 -1.39
CA GLY A 76 -17.57 -4.51 -0.66
C GLY A 76 -18.31 -5.49 0.26
N GLY A 77 -19.56 -5.23 0.64
CA GLY A 77 -20.40 -6.17 1.40
C GLY A 77 -21.08 -7.19 0.55
N LEU A 78 -21.53 -6.80 -0.65
CA LEU A 78 -22.03 -7.76 -1.64
C LEU A 78 -20.91 -8.68 -2.17
N ALA A 79 -19.67 -8.17 -2.17
CA ALA A 79 -18.45 -8.91 -2.50
C ALA A 79 -18.14 -10.08 -1.58
N SER A 80 -18.54 -9.96 -0.32
CA SER A 80 -18.22 -10.88 0.76
C SER A 80 -18.89 -12.25 0.54
N SER A 81 -19.91 -12.34 -0.32
CA SER A 81 -20.47 -13.59 -0.85
C SER A 81 -19.49 -14.52 -1.61
N GLY A 82 -18.21 -14.16 -1.74
CA GLY A 82 -17.19 -15.00 -2.40
C GLY A 82 -17.23 -14.91 -3.93
N SER A 83 -17.85 -13.87 -4.49
CA SER A 83 -18.03 -13.79 -5.94
C SER A 83 -16.73 -13.44 -6.66
N LEU A 84 -16.21 -14.39 -7.44
CA LEU A 84 -15.08 -14.19 -8.37
C LEU A 84 -15.31 -13.00 -9.32
N LEU A 85 -16.58 -12.70 -9.61
CA LEU A 85 -17.01 -11.53 -10.38
C LEU A 85 -16.53 -10.21 -9.76
N LEU A 86 -16.60 -10.09 -8.43
CA LEU A 86 -16.25 -8.84 -7.79
C LEU A 86 -14.73 -8.67 -7.66
N VAL A 87 -13.95 -9.76 -7.59
CA VAL A 87 -12.48 -9.68 -7.74
C VAL A 87 -12.09 -9.08 -9.09
N VAL A 88 -12.83 -9.41 -10.16
CA VAL A 88 -12.64 -8.79 -11.49
C VAL A 88 -13.03 -7.31 -11.48
N VAL A 89 -14.13 -6.95 -10.81
CA VAL A 89 -14.56 -5.55 -10.66
C VAL A 89 -13.56 -4.73 -9.84
N LEU A 90 -12.98 -5.29 -8.79
CA LEU A 90 -11.90 -4.68 -8.02
C LEU A 90 -10.63 -4.54 -8.87
N GLY A 91 -10.31 -5.54 -9.68
CA GLY A 91 -9.24 -5.44 -10.68
C GLY A 91 -9.50 -4.29 -11.65
N LEU A 92 -10.73 -4.13 -12.14
CA LEU A 92 -11.11 -3.01 -13.01
C LEU A 92 -10.94 -1.67 -12.30
N ALA A 93 -11.46 -1.53 -11.08
CA ALA A 93 -11.33 -0.30 -10.28
C ALA A 93 -9.87 0.04 -9.98
N ALA A 94 -9.08 -0.95 -9.54
CA ALA A 94 -7.64 -0.82 -9.37
C ALA A 94 -6.96 -0.45 -10.70
N GLY A 95 -7.50 -0.95 -11.81
CA GLY A 95 -7.06 -0.64 -13.15
C GLY A 95 -7.39 0.79 -13.63
N PHE A 96 -8.22 1.52 -12.92
CA PHE A 96 -8.42 2.96 -13.15
C PHE A 96 -7.87 3.81 -12.00
N SER A 97 -7.12 3.20 -11.07
CA SER A 97 -6.58 3.84 -9.86
C SER A 97 -5.11 4.28 -10.01
N THR A 98 -4.56 4.91 -8.97
CA THR A 98 -3.17 5.37 -8.87
C THR A 98 -2.14 4.24 -9.05
N CYS A 99 -2.53 2.99 -8.78
CA CYS A 99 -1.74 1.78 -9.04
C CYS A 99 -1.27 1.70 -10.51
N MET A 100 -2.11 2.18 -11.44
CA MET A 100 -1.79 2.21 -12.86
C MET A 100 -0.76 3.25 -13.24
N ALA A 101 -0.61 4.32 -12.48
CA ALA A 101 0.42 5.30 -12.78
C ALA A 101 1.83 4.70 -12.66
N LEU A 102 2.01 3.77 -11.71
CA LEU A 102 3.25 3.02 -11.54
C LEU A 102 3.39 1.89 -12.55
N VAL A 103 2.40 1.00 -12.60
CA VAL A 103 2.47 -0.19 -13.46
C VAL A 103 2.45 0.21 -14.94
N GLY A 104 1.58 1.14 -15.33
CA GLY A 104 1.54 1.72 -16.67
C GLY A 104 2.82 2.48 -17.03
N GLY A 105 3.43 3.16 -16.05
CA GLY A 105 4.74 3.77 -16.19
C GLY A 105 5.86 2.77 -16.52
N LEU A 106 5.87 1.64 -15.82
CA LEU A 106 6.83 0.55 -16.06
C LEU A 106 6.63 -0.09 -17.44
N VAL A 107 5.38 -0.37 -17.81
CA VAL A 107 5.05 -0.89 -19.14
C VAL A 107 5.48 0.08 -20.23
N LEU A 108 5.24 1.39 -20.05
CA LEU A 108 5.64 2.41 -21.02
C LEU A 108 7.16 2.49 -21.16
N ALA A 109 7.92 2.41 -20.07
CA ALA A 109 9.38 2.39 -20.13
C ALA A 109 9.91 1.18 -20.91
N VAL A 110 9.31 0.01 -20.72
CA VAL A 110 9.64 -1.22 -21.48
C VAL A 110 9.26 -1.07 -22.97
N SER A 111 8.08 -0.52 -23.26
CA SER A 111 7.62 -0.26 -24.63
C SER A 111 8.47 0.80 -25.35
N ALA A 112 8.92 1.84 -24.65
CA ALA A 112 9.82 2.86 -25.21
C ALA A 112 11.18 2.25 -25.61
N ARG A 113 11.77 1.43 -24.74
CA ARG A 113 13.00 0.68 -25.03
C ARG A 113 12.83 -0.26 -26.23
N HIS A 114 11.67 -0.91 -26.36
CA HIS A 114 11.35 -1.75 -27.51
C HIS A 114 11.24 -0.94 -28.80
N ALA A 115 10.57 0.22 -28.75
CA ALA A 115 10.37 1.11 -29.90
C ALA A 115 11.68 1.75 -30.38
N GLU A 116 12.61 2.08 -29.47
CA GLU A 116 13.96 2.54 -29.82
C GLU A 116 14.75 1.51 -30.65
N GLN A 117 14.53 0.22 -30.38
CA GLN A 117 15.21 -0.88 -31.06
C GLN A 117 14.52 -1.32 -32.37
N HIS A 118 13.25 -0.95 -32.54
CA HIS A 118 12.44 -1.27 -33.72
C HIS A 118 11.80 0.00 -34.30
N PRO A 119 12.60 0.98 -34.77
CA PRO A 119 12.09 2.21 -35.36
C PRO A 119 11.28 1.88 -36.62
N GLY A 120 9.98 2.23 -36.62
CA GLY A 120 9.06 1.97 -37.73
C GLY A 120 8.31 0.63 -37.67
N GLY A 121 8.40 -0.11 -36.56
CA GLY A 121 7.68 -1.37 -36.38
C GLY A 121 6.16 -1.26 -36.51
N SER A 122 5.55 -2.34 -36.99
CA SER A 122 4.10 -2.49 -37.18
C SER A 122 3.33 -2.34 -35.87
N ALA A 123 2.01 -2.08 -35.94
CA ALA A 123 1.16 -1.99 -34.75
C ALA A 123 1.25 -3.24 -33.84
N ARG A 124 1.45 -4.42 -34.45
CA ARG A 124 1.62 -5.70 -33.76
C ARG A 124 2.94 -5.77 -32.98
N GLU A 125 4.03 -5.24 -33.54
CA GLU A 125 5.33 -5.18 -32.85
C GLU A 125 5.28 -4.20 -31.67
N ARG A 126 4.59 -3.07 -31.82
CA ARG A 126 4.36 -2.13 -30.71
C ARG A 126 3.58 -2.75 -29.55
N MET A 127 2.67 -3.69 -29.81
CA MET A 127 1.91 -4.40 -28.77
C MET A 127 2.70 -5.53 -28.08
N ARG A 128 3.76 -6.05 -28.70
CA ARG A 128 4.57 -7.16 -28.16
C ARG A 128 5.02 -6.94 -26.70
N PRO A 129 5.60 -5.79 -26.31
CA PRO A 129 5.97 -5.53 -24.91
C PRO A 129 4.78 -5.54 -23.95
N HIS A 130 3.61 -5.03 -24.36
CA HIS A 130 2.40 -5.04 -23.55
C HIS A 130 1.88 -6.47 -23.31
N VAL A 131 1.91 -7.31 -24.34
CA VAL A 131 1.48 -8.71 -24.26
C VAL A 131 2.44 -9.51 -23.38
N ALA A 132 3.75 -9.41 -23.63
CA ALA A 132 4.77 -10.12 -22.84
C ALA A 132 4.69 -9.74 -21.35
N PHE A 133 4.53 -8.46 -21.05
CA PHE A 133 4.37 -7.97 -19.68
C PHE A 133 3.11 -8.50 -19.00
N ASN A 134 1.94 -8.40 -19.66
CA ASN A 134 0.67 -8.81 -19.07
C ASN A 134 0.55 -10.34 -18.93
N LEU A 135 1.10 -11.12 -19.85
CA LEU A 135 1.19 -12.58 -19.72
C LEU A 135 2.10 -12.98 -18.55
N GLY A 136 3.26 -12.32 -18.43
CA GLY A 136 4.14 -12.51 -17.27
C GLY A 136 3.45 -12.14 -15.97
N ARG A 137 2.64 -11.06 -15.97
CA ARG A 137 1.85 -10.65 -14.81
C ARG A 137 0.79 -11.66 -14.43
N LEU A 138 0.03 -12.21 -15.39
CA LEU A 138 -0.95 -13.27 -15.11
C LEU A 138 -0.29 -14.51 -14.51
N GLY A 139 0.77 -15.02 -15.17
CA GLY A 139 1.50 -16.19 -14.68
C GLY A 139 2.14 -15.94 -13.31
N GLY A 140 2.71 -14.75 -13.11
CA GLY A 140 3.30 -14.35 -11.84
C GLY A 140 2.28 -14.24 -10.71
N PHE A 141 1.12 -13.64 -10.96
CA PHE A 141 0.04 -13.50 -9.97
C PHE A 141 -0.60 -14.85 -9.65
N ALA A 142 -0.73 -15.75 -10.63
CA ALA A 142 -1.17 -17.11 -10.38
C ALA A 142 -0.20 -17.85 -9.46
N VAL A 143 1.10 -17.88 -9.81
CA VAL A 143 2.12 -18.62 -9.05
C VAL A 143 2.36 -18.01 -7.67
N LEU A 144 2.60 -16.70 -7.59
CA LEU A 144 2.85 -16.01 -6.34
C LEU A 144 1.59 -15.96 -5.46
N GLY A 145 0.40 -15.86 -6.07
CA GLY A 145 -0.88 -15.98 -5.38
C GLY A 145 -1.06 -17.35 -4.73
N GLY A 146 -0.81 -18.43 -5.47
CA GLY A 146 -0.85 -19.78 -4.93
C GLY A 146 0.17 -20.02 -3.82
N LEU A 147 1.39 -19.48 -3.98
CA LEU A 147 2.38 -19.49 -2.91
C LEU A 147 1.87 -18.74 -1.67
N THR A 148 1.28 -17.55 -1.82
CA THR A 148 0.70 -16.83 -0.67
C THR A 148 -0.43 -17.60 -0.02
N GLY A 149 -1.35 -18.23 -0.77
CA GLY A 149 -2.39 -19.07 -0.19
C GLY A 149 -1.83 -20.29 0.57
N ALA A 150 -0.79 -20.94 0.00
CA ALA A 150 -0.09 -22.04 0.65
C ALA A 150 0.63 -21.60 1.95
N LEU A 151 1.21 -20.39 1.95
CA LEU A 151 1.78 -19.81 3.17
C LEU A 151 0.68 -19.51 4.20
N GLY A 152 -0.52 -19.12 3.75
CA GLY A 152 -1.66 -18.81 4.61
C GLY A 152 -2.19 -20.00 5.40
N SER A 153 -2.10 -21.22 4.86
CA SER A 153 -2.45 -22.44 5.60
C SER A 153 -1.38 -22.87 6.62
N ALA A 154 -0.16 -22.33 6.54
CA ALA A 154 0.96 -22.73 7.39
C ALA A 154 1.43 -21.64 8.37
N LEU A 155 1.08 -20.36 8.15
CA LEU A 155 1.54 -19.24 8.97
C LEU A 155 0.36 -18.48 9.59
N THR A 156 0.29 -18.48 10.93
CA THR A 156 -0.37 -17.42 11.69
C THR A 156 0.61 -16.26 11.81
N LEU A 157 0.45 -15.22 10.99
CA LEU A 157 1.31 -14.03 11.10
C LEU A 157 0.96 -13.25 12.36
N SER A 158 1.91 -13.12 13.28
CA SER A 158 1.77 -12.19 14.40
C SER A 158 1.69 -10.74 13.92
N GLY A 159 0.96 -9.89 14.63
CA GLY A 159 0.82 -8.48 14.28
C GLY A 159 2.18 -7.77 14.14
N HIS A 160 3.17 -8.14 14.94
CA HIS A 160 4.53 -7.61 14.83
C HIS A 160 5.22 -7.95 13.50
N MET A 161 5.04 -9.18 12.98
CA MET A 161 5.59 -9.56 11.68
C MET A 161 4.94 -8.77 10.55
N VAL A 162 3.63 -8.56 10.62
CA VAL A 162 2.87 -7.73 9.66
C VAL A 162 3.40 -6.29 9.68
N ALA A 163 3.61 -5.72 10.86
CA ALA A 163 4.11 -4.35 11.00
C ALA A 163 5.55 -4.20 10.47
N VAL A 164 6.46 -5.15 10.76
CA VAL A 164 7.83 -5.13 10.21
C VAL A 164 7.81 -5.22 8.69
N LEU A 165 6.96 -6.07 8.12
CA LEU A 165 6.78 -6.19 6.67
C LEU A 165 6.25 -4.88 6.07
N MET A 166 5.26 -4.23 6.71
CA MET A 166 4.75 -2.93 6.29
C MET A 166 5.83 -1.85 6.28
N VAL A 167 6.70 -1.80 7.30
CA VAL A 167 7.83 -0.87 7.34
C VAL A 167 8.80 -1.16 6.19
N ALA A 168 9.19 -2.42 5.99
CA ALA A 168 10.10 -2.82 4.93
C ALA A 168 9.57 -2.43 3.54
N VAL A 169 8.29 -2.71 3.30
CA VAL A 169 7.57 -2.32 2.08
C VAL A 169 7.56 -0.80 1.90
N SER A 170 7.28 -0.05 2.97
CA SER A 170 7.22 1.41 2.92
C SER A 170 8.56 2.05 2.59
N VAL A 171 9.68 1.48 3.06
CA VAL A 171 11.03 1.94 2.69
C VAL A 171 11.25 1.82 1.17
N VAL A 172 10.83 0.71 0.57
CA VAL A 172 10.90 0.51 -0.89
C VAL A 172 10.02 1.52 -1.63
N MET A 173 8.79 1.76 -1.13
CA MET A 173 7.88 2.76 -1.71
C MET A 173 8.44 4.17 -1.66
N VAL A 174 9.03 4.57 -0.54
CA VAL A 174 9.67 5.89 -0.41
C VAL A 174 10.80 6.02 -1.42
N GLY A 175 11.63 4.98 -1.58
CA GLY A 175 12.67 4.95 -2.60
C GLY A 175 12.12 5.16 -4.01
N LEU A 176 11.06 4.43 -4.39
CA LEU A 176 10.43 4.55 -5.71
C LEU A 176 9.73 5.90 -5.90
N GLY A 177 8.98 6.38 -4.91
CA GLY A 177 8.27 7.66 -4.95
C GLY A 177 9.21 8.86 -5.07
N VAL A 178 10.32 8.88 -4.32
CA VAL A 178 11.35 9.93 -4.42
C VAL A 178 12.03 9.93 -5.80
N ARG A 179 12.22 8.75 -6.40
CA ARG A 179 12.77 8.64 -7.76
C ARG A 179 11.81 9.18 -8.81
N LEU A 180 10.52 8.85 -8.72
CA LEU A 180 9.49 9.27 -9.66
C LEU A 180 9.18 10.78 -9.57
N THR A 181 9.25 11.36 -8.36
CA THR A 181 9.13 12.81 -8.14
C THR A 181 10.31 13.60 -8.69
N GLY A 182 11.48 12.96 -8.87
CA GLY A 182 12.72 13.65 -9.23
C GLY A 182 13.22 14.59 -8.12
N LEU A 183 12.71 14.42 -6.90
CA LEU A 183 13.01 15.30 -5.76
C LEU A 183 14.48 15.19 -5.34
N SER A 184 15.07 14.00 -5.45
CA SER A 184 16.48 13.76 -5.18
C SER A 184 17.24 13.33 -6.44
N PRO A 185 18.00 14.24 -7.09
CA PRO A 185 18.84 13.92 -8.24
C PRO A 185 19.91 12.85 -7.94
N ARG A 186 20.24 12.67 -6.65
CA ARG A 186 21.18 11.69 -6.16
C ARG A 186 20.55 10.30 -6.04
N LEU A 187 19.30 10.20 -5.59
CA LEU A 187 18.58 8.93 -5.48
C LEU A 187 18.01 8.44 -6.82
N SER A 188 17.65 9.35 -7.72
CA SER A 188 17.22 9.01 -9.09
C SER A 188 18.35 8.49 -9.97
N ARG A 189 19.60 8.90 -9.69
CA ARG A 189 20.80 8.41 -10.40
C ARG A 189 21.54 7.31 -9.67
N SER A 190 21.28 7.07 -8.38
CA SER A 190 21.93 5.97 -7.67
C SER A 190 21.29 4.65 -8.06
N THR A 191 22.09 3.71 -8.53
CA THR A 191 21.74 2.30 -8.78
C THR A 191 21.56 1.52 -7.45
N ALA A 192 21.50 2.20 -6.30
CA ALA A 192 21.60 1.57 -4.98
C ALA A 192 20.35 0.79 -4.57
N VAL A 193 19.16 1.21 -5.01
CA VAL A 193 17.92 0.41 -4.92
C VAL A 193 17.69 -0.25 -6.28
N THR A 194 18.63 -1.08 -6.68
CA THR A 194 18.45 -2.04 -7.78
C THR A 194 18.83 -3.39 -7.21
N LEU A 195 18.20 -4.46 -7.68
CA LEU A 195 18.35 -5.80 -7.13
C LEU A 195 19.83 -6.12 -6.85
N PRO A 196 20.15 -6.81 -5.74
CA PRO A 196 21.52 -7.19 -5.42
C PRO A 196 22.16 -7.88 -6.64
N ALA A 197 23.45 -7.61 -6.88
CA ALA A 197 24.17 -8.02 -8.09
C ALA A 197 24.11 -9.53 -8.43
N GLY A 198 23.75 -10.38 -7.45
CA GLY A 198 23.49 -11.80 -7.67
C GLY A 198 22.19 -12.10 -8.44
N MET A 199 21.15 -11.29 -8.27
CA MET A 199 19.86 -11.44 -8.98
C MET A 199 19.85 -10.73 -10.33
N THR A 200 20.69 -9.70 -10.54
CA THR A 200 20.78 -9.00 -11.84
C THR A 200 21.55 -9.79 -12.88
N LYS A 201 22.50 -10.66 -12.50
CA LYS A 201 23.24 -11.52 -13.45
C LYS A 201 22.37 -12.40 -14.35
N GLY A 202 21.16 -12.76 -13.90
CA GLY A 202 20.18 -13.50 -14.73
C GLY A 202 19.32 -12.61 -15.63
N LEU A 203 19.25 -11.31 -15.34
CA LEU A 203 18.52 -10.30 -16.12
C LEU A 203 19.44 -9.46 -17.01
N GLU A 204 20.74 -9.39 -16.73
CA GLU A 204 21.79 -8.67 -17.48
C GLU A 204 22.28 -9.52 -18.65
N GLY A 205 21.49 -9.52 -19.72
CA GLY A 205 22.01 -9.68 -21.07
C GLY A 205 22.68 -8.37 -21.48
N THR A 206 23.87 -8.50 -22.03
CA THR A 206 25.02 -7.59 -22.04
C THR A 206 24.86 -6.15 -22.55
N ASP A 207 23.68 -5.70 -23.01
CA ASP A 207 23.57 -4.39 -23.70
C ASP A 207 22.36 -3.53 -23.31
N GLY A 208 21.63 -3.84 -22.23
CA GLY A 208 20.43 -3.06 -21.86
C GLY A 208 19.30 -3.12 -22.91
N SER A 209 19.37 -4.08 -23.83
CA SER A 209 18.41 -4.31 -24.90
C SER A 209 17.05 -4.81 -24.39
N TYR A 210 15.99 -4.67 -25.18
CA TYR A 210 14.67 -5.18 -24.82
C TYR A 210 14.67 -6.71 -24.91
N SER A 211 13.97 -7.39 -24.00
CA SER A 211 13.65 -8.81 -24.17
C SER A 211 12.28 -9.14 -23.61
N ASP A 212 11.54 -10.03 -24.29
CA ASP A 212 10.21 -10.48 -23.87
C ASP A 212 10.26 -11.11 -22.47
N ARG A 213 11.34 -11.84 -22.15
CA ARG A 213 11.56 -12.43 -20.83
C ARG A 213 11.69 -11.37 -19.73
N ARG A 214 12.40 -10.27 -19.97
CA ARG A 214 12.49 -9.16 -19.01
C ARG A 214 11.14 -8.47 -18.85
N ALA A 215 10.42 -8.23 -19.95
CA ALA A 215 9.08 -7.66 -19.89
C ALA A 215 8.13 -8.54 -19.05
N ALA A 216 8.14 -9.86 -19.29
CA ALA A 216 7.35 -10.82 -18.53
C ALA A 216 7.75 -10.90 -17.05
N LEU A 217 9.05 -10.91 -16.74
CA LEU A 217 9.55 -10.91 -15.35
C LEU A 217 9.18 -9.62 -14.61
N LEU A 218 9.27 -8.47 -15.28
CA LEU A 218 8.81 -7.19 -14.73
C LEU A 218 7.30 -7.23 -14.47
N GLY A 219 6.52 -7.82 -15.37
CA GLY A 219 5.09 -8.08 -15.20
C GLY A 219 4.80 -8.95 -13.97
N ALA A 220 5.48 -10.09 -13.84
CA ALA A 220 5.35 -10.97 -12.67
C ALA A 220 5.75 -10.26 -11.37
N GLY A 221 6.83 -9.48 -11.42
CA GLY A 221 7.34 -8.70 -10.30
C GLY A 221 6.39 -7.60 -9.83
N THR A 222 5.38 -7.22 -10.62
CA THR A 222 4.34 -6.29 -10.16
C THR A 222 3.48 -6.83 -9.02
N PHE A 223 3.52 -8.14 -8.75
CA PHE A 223 2.92 -8.71 -7.56
C PHE A 223 3.57 -8.11 -6.31
N LEU A 224 4.87 -7.87 -6.33
CA LEU A 224 5.61 -7.30 -5.20
C LEU A 224 5.52 -5.77 -5.14
N LEU A 225 4.76 -5.14 -6.06
CA LEU A 225 4.55 -3.70 -6.01
C LEU A 225 3.51 -3.38 -4.93
N PRO A 226 3.90 -2.65 -3.89
CA PRO A 226 2.98 -2.28 -2.83
C PRO A 226 2.02 -1.21 -3.34
N CYS A 227 0.82 -1.64 -3.63
CA CYS A 227 -0.27 -0.76 -3.97
C CYS A 227 -1.52 -1.26 -3.27
N GLY A 228 -2.29 -0.36 -2.66
CA GLY A 228 -3.31 -0.72 -1.66
C GLY A 228 -4.32 -1.77 -2.14
N PHE A 229 -4.75 -1.69 -3.40
CA PHE A 229 -5.63 -2.71 -3.98
C PHE A 229 -4.97 -4.08 -4.09
N THR A 230 -3.73 -4.15 -4.58
CA THR A 230 -3.01 -5.44 -4.67
C THR A 230 -2.70 -5.98 -3.28
N GLN A 231 -2.35 -5.12 -2.31
CA GLN A 231 -2.12 -5.55 -0.93
C GLN A 231 -3.38 -6.08 -0.25
N ALA A 232 -4.52 -5.42 -0.41
CA ALA A 232 -5.79 -5.90 0.14
C ALA A 232 -6.15 -7.28 -0.44
N VAL A 233 -6.01 -7.45 -1.75
CA VAL A 233 -6.26 -8.73 -2.41
C VAL A 233 -5.21 -9.77 -2.01
N GLN A 234 -3.97 -9.38 -1.71
CA GLN A 234 -2.90 -10.27 -1.23
C GLN A 234 -3.15 -10.79 0.16
N VAL A 235 -3.60 -9.91 1.06
CA VAL A 235 -4.03 -10.32 2.40
C VAL A 235 -5.26 -11.22 2.31
N TYR A 236 -6.21 -10.90 1.43
CA TYR A 236 -7.36 -11.77 1.20
C TYR A 236 -6.95 -13.15 0.66
N ALA A 237 -6.11 -13.20 -0.37
CA ALA A 237 -5.59 -14.46 -0.93
C ALA A 237 -4.72 -15.25 0.06
N LEU A 238 -3.99 -14.57 0.95
CA LEU A 238 -3.30 -15.22 2.06
C LEU A 238 -4.30 -15.82 3.05
N SER A 239 -5.36 -15.07 3.40
CA SER A 239 -6.39 -15.51 4.35
C SER A 239 -7.25 -16.68 3.86
N THR A 240 -7.29 -16.96 2.55
CA THR A 240 -8.03 -18.13 2.05
C THR A 240 -7.40 -19.44 2.48
N GLY A 241 -6.10 -19.47 2.79
CA GLY A 241 -5.35 -20.69 3.16
C GLY A 241 -5.25 -21.75 2.05
N ASP A 242 -6.05 -21.62 0.98
CA ASP A 242 -6.09 -22.50 -0.17
C ASP A 242 -5.26 -21.95 -1.34
N PRO A 243 -4.22 -22.68 -1.81
CA PRO A 243 -3.38 -22.24 -2.92
C PRO A 243 -4.14 -22.04 -4.24
N LEU A 244 -5.15 -22.87 -4.51
CA LEU A 244 -5.85 -22.85 -5.80
C LEU A 244 -6.77 -21.63 -5.88
N GLN A 245 -7.51 -21.37 -4.80
CA GLN A 245 -8.37 -20.22 -4.62
C GLN A 245 -7.55 -18.93 -4.62
N ALA A 246 -6.43 -18.88 -3.90
CA ALA A 246 -5.53 -17.72 -3.87
C ALA A 246 -4.95 -17.42 -5.26
N SER A 247 -4.56 -18.46 -6.03
CA SER A 247 -4.10 -18.32 -7.41
C SER A 247 -5.19 -17.74 -8.31
N ALA A 248 -6.43 -18.25 -8.20
CA ALA A 248 -7.56 -17.80 -8.99
C ALA A 248 -7.92 -16.34 -8.70
N ILE A 249 -7.99 -15.97 -7.41
CA ILE A 249 -8.23 -14.59 -6.96
C ILE A 249 -7.20 -13.64 -7.58
N MET A 250 -5.92 -13.96 -7.45
CA MET A 250 -4.84 -13.11 -7.97
C MET A 250 -4.84 -12.99 -9.48
N THR A 251 -5.11 -14.08 -10.18
CA THR A 251 -5.18 -14.10 -11.64
C THR A 251 -6.36 -13.27 -12.14
N LEU A 252 -7.53 -13.42 -11.53
CA LEU A 252 -8.73 -12.66 -11.88
C LEU A 252 -8.56 -11.17 -11.57
N PHE A 253 -7.91 -10.83 -10.47
CA PHE A 253 -7.54 -9.44 -10.16
C PHE A 253 -6.61 -8.87 -11.24
N ALA A 254 -5.56 -9.61 -11.61
CA ALA A 254 -4.66 -9.20 -12.69
C ALA A 254 -5.38 -9.05 -14.04
N LEU A 255 -6.30 -9.97 -14.38
CA LEU A 255 -7.16 -9.85 -15.57
C LEU A 255 -8.03 -8.60 -15.51
N GLY A 256 -8.70 -8.35 -14.38
CA GLY A 256 -9.55 -7.17 -14.18
C GLY A 256 -8.78 -5.86 -14.37
N THR A 257 -7.49 -5.82 -14.02
CA THR A 257 -6.68 -4.61 -14.23
C THR A 257 -6.29 -4.38 -15.70
N MET A 258 -6.32 -5.40 -16.58
CA MET A 258 -5.82 -5.29 -17.95
C MET A 258 -6.45 -4.17 -18.79
N PRO A 259 -7.78 -3.96 -18.79
CA PRO A 259 -8.41 -2.88 -19.57
C PRO A 259 -7.85 -1.50 -19.19
N GLY A 260 -7.56 -1.30 -17.91
CA GLY A 260 -6.92 -0.11 -17.39
C GLY A 260 -5.48 0.06 -17.89
N LEU A 261 -4.67 -1.01 -17.88
CA LEU A 261 -3.29 -0.96 -18.40
C LEU A 261 -3.25 -0.65 -19.89
N LEU A 262 -4.17 -1.24 -20.65
CA LEU A 262 -4.27 -1.04 -22.08
C LEU A 262 -4.77 0.38 -22.40
N GLY A 263 -5.75 0.89 -21.64
CA GLY A 263 -6.27 2.24 -21.78
C GLY A 263 -5.25 3.32 -21.40
N VAL A 264 -4.63 3.19 -20.23
CA VAL A 264 -3.58 4.13 -19.77
C VAL A 264 -2.32 3.99 -20.63
N GLY A 265 -1.94 2.79 -21.06
CA GLY A 265 -0.83 2.57 -21.98
C GLY A 265 -1.05 3.25 -23.35
N GLY A 266 -2.28 3.24 -23.85
CA GLY A 266 -2.68 3.96 -25.07
C GLY A 266 -2.64 5.48 -24.91
N LEU A 267 -3.20 6.00 -23.81
CA LEU A 267 -3.19 7.45 -23.51
C LEU A 267 -1.78 7.96 -23.19
N ALA A 268 -0.96 7.17 -22.50
CA ALA A 268 0.42 7.52 -22.17
C ALA A 268 1.35 7.46 -23.39
N ALA A 269 1.05 6.62 -24.39
CA ALA A 269 1.75 6.64 -25.69
C ALA A 269 1.46 7.92 -26.50
N LEU A 270 0.32 8.57 -26.26
CA LEU A 270 -0.03 9.87 -26.85
C LEU A 270 0.55 11.05 -26.04
N ALA A 271 0.79 10.85 -24.75
CA ALA A 271 1.38 11.83 -23.85
C ALA A 271 2.89 12.00 -24.10
N ARG A 272 3.27 13.11 -24.77
CA ARG A 272 4.68 13.46 -25.00
C ARG A 272 5.12 14.67 -24.16
N GLY A 273 6.40 14.68 -23.79
CA GLY A 273 7.06 15.83 -23.16
C GLY A 273 6.59 16.12 -21.74
N ALA A 274 6.25 17.38 -21.45
CA ALA A 274 6.02 17.87 -20.10
C ALA A 274 4.83 17.21 -19.37
N PHE A 275 3.86 16.64 -20.10
CA PHE A 275 2.74 15.91 -19.47
C PHE A 275 3.21 14.61 -18.80
N ALA A 276 4.04 13.82 -19.49
CA ALA A 276 4.58 12.58 -18.93
C ALA A 276 5.41 12.86 -17.67
N THR A 277 6.24 13.91 -17.69
CA THR A 277 7.02 14.32 -16.50
C THR A 277 6.11 14.69 -15.32
N ARG A 278 5.04 15.46 -15.54
CA ARG A 278 4.07 15.82 -14.49
C ARG A 278 3.31 14.61 -13.97
N PHE A 279 2.93 13.70 -14.86
CA PHE A 279 2.26 12.45 -14.51
C PHE A 279 3.12 11.58 -13.59
N PHE A 280 4.40 11.36 -13.93
CA PHE A 280 5.31 10.60 -13.07
C PHE A 280 5.58 11.30 -11.72
N ARG A 281 5.66 12.64 -11.72
CA ARG A 281 5.78 13.41 -10.47
C ARG A 281 4.55 13.22 -9.57
N PHE A 282 3.35 13.31 -10.14
CA PHE A 282 2.09 13.05 -9.44
C PHE A 282 2.02 11.62 -8.91
N ALA A 283 2.36 10.63 -9.74
CA ALA A 283 2.41 9.22 -9.34
C ALA A 283 3.37 8.99 -8.16
N GLY A 284 4.54 9.65 -8.19
CA GLY A 284 5.52 9.60 -7.10
C GLY A 284 4.98 10.19 -5.80
N VAL A 285 4.25 11.31 -5.84
CA VAL A 285 3.59 11.89 -4.65
C VAL A 285 2.51 10.95 -4.11
N ALA A 286 1.69 10.34 -4.97
CA ALA A 286 0.69 9.37 -4.55
C ALA A 286 1.31 8.14 -3.86
N VAL A 287 2.44 7.64 -4.37
CA VAL A 287 3.21 6.57 -3.73
C VAL A 287 3.74 6.97 -2.36
N LEU A 288 4.27 8.21 -2.23
CA LEU A 288 4.76 8.71 -0.95
C LEU A 288 3.63 8.87 0.08
N ALA A 289 2.46 9.34 -0.36
CA ALA A 289 1.28 9.41 0.50
C ALA A 289 0.86 8.00 0.97
N PHE A 290 0.82 7.02 0.08
CA PHE A 290 0.51 5.65 0.45
C PHE A 290 1.57 5.03 1.38
N ALA A 291 2.85 5.31 1.15
CA ALA A 291 3.92 4.87 2.04
C ALA A 291 3.75 5.47 3.45
N ALA A 292 3.33 6.73 3.56
CA ALA A 292 3.04 7.36 4.85
C ALA A 292 1.87 6.66 5.56
N VAL A 293 0.80 6.34 4.83
CA VAL A 293 -0.35 5.58 5.35
C VAL A 293 0.04 4.19 5.85
N ASN A 294 0.93 3.50 5.12
CA ASN A 294 1.40 2.17 5.51
C ASN A 294 2.33 2.23 6.75
N VAL A 295 3.15 3.30 6.87
CA VAL A 295 3.97 3.56 8.06
C VAL A 295 3.11 3.92 9.27
N SER A 296 2.09 4.76 9.13
CA SER A 296 1.17 5.08 10.23
C SER A 296 0.44 3.83 10.72
N GLY A 297 0.10 2.93 9.80
CA GLY A 297 -0.48 1.65 10.14
C GLY A 297 0.46 0.74 10.94
N ALA A 298 1.72 0.60 10.49
CA ALA A 298 2.73 -0.14 11.22
C ALA A 298 3.02 0.45 12.62
N LEU A 299 3.02 1.79 12.73
CA LEU A 299 3.13 2.49 14.01
C LEU A 299 1.93 2.21 14.91
N GLY A 300 0.72 2.12 14.36
CA GLY A 300 -0.47 1.70 15.09
C GLY A 300 -0.30 0.33 15.74
N ILE A 301 0.35 -0.61 15.06
CA ILE A 301 0.57 -1.97 15.56
C ILE A 301 1.76 -2.05 16.55
N LEU A 302 2.85 -1.32 16.27
CA LEU A 302 4.09 -1.38 17.07
C LEU A 302 4.08 -0.44 18.28
N ALA A 303 3.37 0.68 18.17
CA ALA A 303 3.28 1.71 19.19
C ALA A 303 1.90 2.39 19.16
N PRO A 304 0.82 1.67 19.56
CA PRO A 304 -0.54 2.20 19.58
C PRO A 304 -0.64 3.56 20.26
N GLY A 305 0.06 3.76 21.38
CA GLY A 305 0.02 5.02 22.15
C GLY A 305 0.56 6.27 21.45
N LEU A 306 1.20 6.16 20.28
CA LEU A 306 1.64 7.32 19.47
C LEU A 306 0.61 7.75 18.41
N VAL A 307 -0.31 6.87 18.02
CA VAL A 307 -1.17 7.06 16.83
C VAL A 307 -2.65 6.82 17.14
N ALA A 308 -2.97 6.00 18.13
CA ALA A 308 -4.33 5.77 18.57
C ALA A 308 -4.94 7.06 19.16
N PRO A 309 -6.23 7.34 18.91
CA PRO A 309 -6.91 8.46 19.52
C PRO A 309 -6.79 8.40 21.05
N ALA A 310 -6.78 9.56 21.73
CA ALA A 310 -6.50 9.66 23.16
C ALA A 310 -7.42 8.78 24.05
N THR A 311 -8.59 8.39 23.56
CA THR A 311 -9.51 7.44 24.22
C THR A 311 -9.05 5.98 24.17
N ALA A 312 -8.20 5.60 23.22
CA ALA A 312 -7.58 4.27 23.10
C ALA A 312 -6.14 4.22 23.66
N ALA A 313 -5.50 5.37 23.90
CA ALA A 313 -4.11 5.46 24.36
C ALA A 313 -3.95 5.35 25.89
N SER A 314 -5.03 5.34 26.68
CA SER A 314 -4.96 5.23 28.15
C SER A 314 -4.92 3.77 28.62
N GLY A 315 -3.94 3.00 28.12
CA GLY A 315 -3.53 1.71 28.69
C GLY A 315 -2.62 1.86 29.90
N GLY A 316 -2.94 2.79 30.81
CA GLY A 316 -2.13 3.07 32.00
C GLY A 316 -2.96 3.72 33.08
N GLY A 317 -3.16 2.99 34.18
CA GLY A 317 -4.01 3.41 35.29
C GLY A 317 -3.74 4.83 35.79
N ALA A 318 -4.76 5.67 35.68
CA ALA A 318 -5.00 6.78 36.58
C ALA A 318 -6.48 7.17 36.43
N ALA A 319 -7.25 6.87 37.49
CA ALA A 319 -8.58 7.44 37.67
C ALA A 319 -8.48 8.96 37.56
N THR A 320 -9.08 9.53 36.51
CA THR A 320 -9.46 10.94 36.49
C THR A 320 -10.84 11.07 35.87
N SER A 321 -11.73 11.63 36.69
CA SER A 321 -13.11 11.96 36.42
C SER A 321 -13.23 12.93 35.25
N GLY A 322 -13.84 12.47 34.15
CA GLY A 322 -14.24 13.29 33.02
C GLY A 322 -15.28 12.55 32.19
N ALA A 323 -16.56 12.79 32.49
CA ALA A 323 -17.70 12.10 31.90
C ALA A 323 -17.81 12.27 30.37
N PRO A 324 -18.00 11.18 29.60
CA PRO A 324 -18.63 11.24 28.29
C PRO A 324 -20.16 11.18 28.43
N GLY A 325 -20.85 11.86 27.50
CA GLY A 325 -22.28 12.09 27.53
C GLY A 325 -23.16 10.84 27.64
N ALA A 326 -24.18 10.99 28.48
CA ALA A 326 -25.27 10.07 28.81
C ALA A 326 -25.72 9.10 27.70
N ALA A 327 -25.39 7.82 27.89
CA ALA A 327 -26.34 6.74 27.66
C ALA A 327 -27.12 6.51 28.97
N SER A 328 -28.44 6.36 28.89
CA SER A 328 -29.34 6.26 30.07
C SER A 328 -29.34 4.86 30.73
N GLY A 329 -28.22 4.14 30.67
CA GLY A 329 -28.03 2.80 31.24
C GLY A 329 -26.54 2.48 31.42
N PRO A 330 -26.19 1.37 32.09
CA PRO A 330 -24.81 0.99 32.41
C PRO A 330 -23.97 0.58 31.19
N VAL A 331 -24.61 0.41 30.03
CA VAL A 331 -23.99 -0.04 28.77
C VAL A 331 -24.37 0.89 27.62
N SER A 332 -23.56 0.90 26.55
CA SER A 332 -23.80 1.74 25.38
C SER A 332 -24.96 1.23 24.51
N ALA A 333 -25.50 2.08 23.63
CA ALA A 333 -26.70 1.78 22.82
C ALA A 333 -26.56 0.57 21.87
N ASN A 334 -25.33 0.16 21.56
CA ASN A 334 -24.99 -1.00 20.74
C ASN A 334 -24.74 -2.28 21.55
N VAL A 335 -25.02 -2.24 22.86
CA VAL A 335 -24.87 -3.37 23.77
C VAL A 335 -26.24 -3.75 24.33
N THR A 336 -26.59 -5.03 24.22
CA THR A 336 -27.78 -5.59 24.85
C THR A 336 -27.34 -6.40 26.06
N LEU A 337 -27.70 -5.94 27.26
CA LEU A 337 -27.37 -6.60 28.52
C LEU A 337 -28.53 -7.50 28.98
N THR A 338 -28.22 -8.76 29.28
CA THR A 338 -29.08 -9.72 29.97
C THR A 338 -28.35 -10.22 31.22
N GLU A 339 -29.05 -10.89 32.15
CA GLU A 339 -28.45 -11.34 33.44
C GLU A 339 -27.20 -12.21 33.25
N ASP A 340 -27.15 -13.00 32.17
CA ASP A 340 -26.07 -13.98 31.93
C ASP A 340 -25.13 -13.60 30.77
N LEU A 341 -25.48 -12.59 29.94
CA LEU A 341 -24.79 -12.31 28.67
C LEU A 341 -24.94 -10.86 28.21
N GLN A 342 -23.85 -10.29 27.71
CA GLN A 342 -23.83 -8.99 27.03
C GLN A 342 -23.56 -9.20 25.54
N THR A 343 -24.49 -8.78 24.67
CA THR A 343 -24.27 -8.84 23.22
C THR A 343 -23.82 -7.48 22.70
N VAL A 344 -22.58 -7.39 22.23
CA VAL A 344 -22.01 -6.19 21.60
C VAL A 344 -22.21 -6.29 20.10
N ARG A 345 -22.80 -5.28 19.47
CA ARG A 345 -22.96 -5.25 18.02
C ARG A 345 -22.05 -4.20 17.38
N THR A 346 -21.30 -4.65 16.39
CA THR A 346 -20.42 -3.82 15.56
C THR A 346 -20.57 -4.22 14.10
N THR A 347 -20.59 -3.24 13.21
CA THR A 347 -20.55 -3.45 11.77
C THR A 347 -19.17 -3.03 11.27
N GLN A 348 -18.46 -3.92 10.60
CA GLN A 348 -17.20 -3.59 9.93
C GLN A 348 -17.51 -3.05 8.53
N VAL A 349 -17.20 -1.78 8.31
CA VAL A 349 -17.34 -1.06 7.03
C VAL A 349 -15.97 -0.81 6.41
N GLY A 350 -15.91 -0.27 5.20
CA GLY A 350 -14.62 -0.11 4.50
C GLY A 350 -13.75 1.01 5.08
N THR A 351 -14.38 1.91 5.84
CA THR A 351 -13.73 2.98 6.61
C THR A 351 -13.52 2.65 8.09
N GLY A 352 -13.73 1.42 8.55
CA GLY A 352 -13.47 1.03 9.95
C GLY A 352 -14.60 0.22 10.60
N TYR A 353 -14.98 0.63 11.82
CA TYR A 353 -15.95 -0.07 12.67
C TYR A 353 -17.07 0.88 13.10
N GLU A 354 -18.32 0.45 12.98
CA GLU A 354 -19.49 1.25 13.31
C GLU A 354 -20.48 0.44 14.16
N PRO A 355 -20.79 0.87 15.38
CA PRO A 355 -20.07 1.88 16.16
C PRO A 355 -18.66 1.40 16.53
N TYR A 356 -17.71 2.35 16.60
CA TYR A 356 -16.31 2.08 16.94
C TYR A 356 -16.08 1.95 18.46
N GLU A 357 -17.00 2.46 19.29
CA GLU A 357 -16.94 2.37 20.75
C GLU A 357 -18.10 1.53 21.29
N ALA A 358 -17.82 0.74 22.33
CA ALA A 358 -18.81 0.02 23.12
C ALA A 358 -18.49 0.14 24.61
N VAL A 359 -19.53 0.22 25.46
CA VAL A 359 -19.41 0.22 26.92
C VAL A 359 -20.11 -1.02 27.47
N VAL A 360 -19.39 -1.84 28.22
CA VAL A 360 -19.82 -3.14 28.75
C VAL A 360 -19.52 -3.25 30.24
N VAL A 361 -20.15 -4.18 30.96
CA VAL A 361 -19.96 -4.40 32.39
C VAL A 361 -18.90 -5.48 32.64
N ALA A 362 -18.05 -5.28 33.65
CA ALA A 362 -17.03 -6.23 34.08
C ALA A 362 -17.65 -7.55 34.57
N GLY A 363 -17.02 -8.68 34.24
CA GLY A 363 -17.37 -10.01 34.76
C GLY A 363 -18.61 -10.68 34.13
N VAL A 364 -19.33 -9.99 33.23
CA VAL A 364 -20.44 -10.61 32.48
C VAL A 364 -19.93 -11.08 31.11
N PRO A 365 -20.17 -12.33 30.69
CA PRO A 365 -19.73 -12.84 29.39
C PRO A 365 -20.17 -11.96 28.22
N ILE A 366 -19.25 -11.69 27.29
CA ILE A 366 -19.48 -10.85 26.12
C ILE A 366 -19.57 -11.73 24.87
N ARG A 367 -20.68 -11.61 24.16
CA ARG A 367 -20.85 -12.09 22.79
C ARG A 367 -20.71 -10.92 21.84
N TRP A 368 -19.57 -10.80 21.19
CA TRP A 368 -19.29 -9.75 20.22
C TRP A 368 -19.70 -10.20 18.82
N GLU A 369 -20.79 -9.61 18.33
CA GLU A 369 -21.34 -9.81 16.99
C GLU A 369 -20.77 -8.74 16.04
N ILE A 370 -19.91 -9.17 15.13
CA ILE A 370 -19.29 -8.31 14.12
C ILE A 370 -19.84 -8.67 12.74
N ASP A 371 -20.67 -7.80 12.18
CA ASP A 371 -21.17 -7.94 10.81
C ASP A 371 -20.16 -7.35 9.81
N SER A 372 -19.46 -8.21 9.07
CA SER A 372 -18.44 -7.85 8.08
C SER A 372 -19.07 -7.59 6.73
N VAL A 373 -19.26 -6.30 6.43
CA VAL A 373 -19.97 -5.84 5.24
C VAL A 373 -19.07 -5.09 4.26
N ALA A 374 -17.75 -5.13 4.40
CA ALA A 374 -16.86 -4.49 3.43
C ALA A 374 -15.51 -5.20 3.31
N ILE A 375 -15.10 -5.55 2.10
CA ILE A 375 -13.72 -5.98 1.82
C ILE A 375 -12.79 -4.78 1.90
N SER A 376 -12.21 -4.58 3.08
CA SER A 376 -11.22 -3.56 3.36
C SER A 376 -10.18 -4.09 4.33
N CYS A 377 -9.16 -3.29 4.64
CA CYS A 377 -8.23 -3.63 5.70
C CYS A 377 -8.90 -3.80 7.07
N ALA A 378 -10.05 -3.16 7.32
CA ALA A 378 -10.82 -3.29 8.56
C ALA A 378 -11.35 -4.71 8.80
N ALA A 379 -11.47 -5.53 7.75
CA ALA A 379 -11.86 -6.93 7.88
C ALA A 379 -10.78 -7.79 8.58
N SER A 380 -9.51 -7.37 8.59
CA SER A 380 -8.50 -8.01 9.44
C SER A 380 -8.61 -7.40 10.84
N LEU A 381 -9.03 -8.17 11.82
CA LEU A 381 -9.15 -7.74 13.21
C LEU A 381 -7.86 -8.07 13.99
N TRP A 382 -7.38 -7.10 14.76
CA TRP A 382 -6.27 -7.24 15.69
C TRP A 382 -6.64 -6.60 17.03
N ALA A 383 -6.70 -7.41 18.09
CA ALA A 383 -7.07 -6.94 19.42
C ALA A 383 -6.32 -7.71 20.52
N PRO A 384 -5.02 -7.45 20.69
CA PRO A 384 -4.19 -8.18 21.66
C PRO A 384 -4.62 -7.92 23.10
N ASP A 385 -5.11 -6.71 23.41
CA ASP A 385 -5.61 -6.34 24.74
C ASP A 385 -6.84 -7.17 25.14
N LEU A 386 -7.63 -7.60 24.15
CA LEU A 386 -8.80 -8.48 24.32
C LEU A 386 -8.42 -9.97 24.29
N GLY A 387 -7.13 -10.31 24.18
CA GLY A 387 -6.67 -11.69 24.01
C GLY A 387 -7.00 -12.31 22.65
N ILE A 388 -7.39 -11.50 21.66
CA ILE A 388 -7.78 -11.97 20.32
C ILE A 388 -6.56 -11.96 19.40
N GLU A 389 -6.19 -13.14 18.91
CA GLU A 389 -5.14 -13.29 17.91
C GLU A 389 -5.53 -12.63 16.57
N PRO A 390 -4.55 -12.21 15.73
CA PRO A 390 -4.85 -11.64 14.43
C PRO A 390 -5.70 -12.60 13.59
N GLN A 391 -6.91 -12.16 13.23
CA GLN A 391 -7.84 -12.97 12.45
C GLN A 391 -8.56 -12.12 11.41
N VAL A 392 -9.00 -12.77 10.33
CA VAL A 392 -9.77 -12.09 9.28
C VAL A 392 -11.24 -12.42 9.48
N LEU A 393 -12.04 -11.38 9.62
CA LEU A 393 -13.49 -11.46 9.70
C LEU A 393 -14.01 -12.05 8.39
N GLN A 394 -14.76 -13.14 8.50
CA GLN A 394 -15.45 -13.70 7.35
C GLN A 394 -16.59 -12.76 6.93
N PRO A 395 -16.86 -12.67 5.64
CA PRO A 395 -18.11 -12.14 5.11
C PRO A 395 -19.38 -12.44 5.95
N GLY A 396 -20.11 -11.39 6.35
CA GLY A 396 -21.32 -11.53 7.16
C GLY A 396 -21.03 -11.60 8.66
N LEU A 397 -21.90 -12.32 9.40
CA LEU A 397 -21.85 -12.32 10.86
C LEU A 397 -20.70 -13.17 11.42
N ASN A 398 -19.81 -12.52 12.16
CA ASN A 398 -18.76 -13.17 12.96
C ASN A 398 -19.14 -13.03 14.43
N VAL A 399 -18.91 -14.09 15.20
CA VAL A 399 -19.20 -14.09 16.64
C VAL A 399 -17.92 -14.43 17.40
N ILE A 400 -17.55 -13.55 18.34
CA ILE A 400 -16.41 -13.73 19.23
C ILE A 400 -16.93 -13.73 20.66
N GLU A 401 -16.61 -14.76 21.42
CA GLU A 401 -16.96 -14.86 22.83
C GLU A 401 -15.73 -14.53 23.68
N LEU A 402 -15.90 -13.62 24.63
CA LEU A 402 -14.83 -13.16 25.51
C LEU A 402 -15.38 -12.75 26.88
N VAL A 403 -14.51 -12.75 27.89
CA VAL A 403 -14.85 -12.34 29.25
C VAL A 403 -13.79 -11.33 29.68
N LEU A 404 -14.23 -10.17 30.18
CA LEU A 404 -13.35 -9.11 30.67
C LEU A 404 -13.71 -8.81 32.12
N ASP A 405 -12.82 -9.19 33.03
CA ASP A 405 -13.03 -9.04 34.48
C ASP A 405 -12.47 -7.70 35.00
N GLU A 406 -11.48 -7.14 34.33
CA GLU A 406 -10.81 -5.92 34.76
C GLU A 406 -11.47 -4.69 34.12
N PRO A 407 -11.89 -3.68 34.91
CA PRO A 407 -12.34 -2.41 34.38
C PRO A 407 -11.20 -1.71 33.63
N GLY A 408 -11.49 -1.17 32.46
CA GLY A 408 -10.47 -0.59 31.60
C GLY A 408 -10.97 -0.35 30.19
N THR A 409 -10.14 0.29 29.37
CA THR A 409 -10.42 0.49 27.95
C THR A 409 -9.52 -0.42 27.14
N TYR A 410 -10.15 -1.34 26.41
CA TYR A 410 -9.49 -2.32 25.58
C TYR A 410 -9.57 -1.87 24.13
N SER A 411 -8.42 -1.60 23.53
CA SER A 411 -8.34 -1.12 22.15
C SER A 411 -8.31 -2.29 21.17
N TYR A 412 -8.94 -2.10 20.01
CA TYR A 412 -8.80 -3.00 18.88
C TYR A 412 -8.59 -2.19 17.61
N SER A 413 -7.92 -2.78 16.64
CA SER A 413 -7.68 -2.13 15.35
C SER A 413 -7.81 -3.11 14.19
N CYS A 414 -7.79 -2.54 12.99
CA CYS A 414 -7.58 -3.35 11.81
C CYS A 414 -6.15 -3.92 11.78
N GLY A 415 -5.90 -4.98 11.02
CA GLY A 415 -4.58 -5.63 10.90
C GLY A 415 -3.51 -4.74 10.26
N MET A 416 -3.91 -3.56 9.74
CA MET A 416 -3.00 -2.50 9.32
C MET A 416 -2.94 -1.32 10.28
N GLY A 417 -3.51 -1.37 11.48
CA GLY A 417 -3.44 -0.29 12.48
C GLY A 417 -4.00 1.07 12.05
N MET A 418 -4.83 1.10 11.00
CA MET A 418 -5.38 2.35 10.43
C MET A 418 -6.70 2.75 11.08
N TYR A 419 -7.58 1.77 11.29
CA TYR A 419 -8.91 1.97 11.86
C TYR A 419 -8.95 1.34 13.24
N TRP A 420 -9.57 2.04 14.17
CA TRP A 420 -9.54 1.74 15.59
C TRP A 420 -10.95 1.72 16.16
N GLY A 421 -11.12 0.90 17.19
CA GLY A 421 -12.26 0.95 18.08
C GLY A 421 -11.84 0.62 19.51
N ALA A 422 -12.78 0.75 20.43
CA ALA A 422 -12.54 0.49 21.84
C ALA A 422 -13.75 -0.17 22.51
N ILE A 423 -13.48 -1.10 23.42
CA ILE A 423 -14.46 -1.64 24.36
C ILE A 423 -14.07 -1.13 25.74
N THR A 424 -14.93 -0.31 26.33
CA THR A 424 -14.75 0.22 27.68
C THR A 424 -15.52 -0.65 28.66
N VAL A 425 -14.81 -1.25 29.60
CA VAL A 425 -15.36 -2.08 30.66
C VAL A 425 -15.55 -1.22 31.90
N VAL A 426 -16.81 -1.08 32.34
CA VAL A 426 -17.17 -0.40 33.59
C VAL A 426 -17.39 -1.44 34.69
N PRO A 427 -17.11 -1.09 35.97
CA PRO A 427 -17.43 -1.98 37.08
C PRO A 427 -18.94 -2.27 37.13
N ALA A 428 -19.31 -3.49 37.55
CA ALA A 428 -20.70 -3.80 37.88
C ALA A 428 -21.15 -2.89 39.04
N GLU A 429 -22.28 -2.21 38.88
CA GLU A 429 -22.90 -1.50 39.99
C GLU A 429 -23.47 -2.54 40.96
N ASP A 430 -23.02 -2.51 42.21
CA ASP A 430 -23.47 -3.41 43.30
C ASP A 430 -24.97 -3.24 43.65
#